data_AF-A7T3K3-F1
#
_entry.id   AF-A7T3K3-F1
#
_cell.length_a   1.000
_cell.length_b   1.000
_cell.length_c   1.000
_cell.angle_alpha   90.00
_cell.angle_beta   90.00
_cell.angle_gamma   90.00
#
_symmetry.space_group_name_H-M   'P 1'
#
loop_
_entity.id
_entity.type
_entity.pdbx_description
1 polymer ?
#
loop_
_entity_poly.entity_id
_entity_poly.type
_entity_poly.pdbx_seq_one_letter_code
_entity_poly.pdbx_strand_id
1 'polypeptide(L)'
;TSFSQCKIKEGKLVPKSLYRSLDFEDGNEPSFASDIYQTVHVSKGSPHEVLVSMSQSESVITWDFDVMKADVTFTVFRHKRPREAMSSNSLGSFGSNTSLNSAGVIAGVDASVVEKPRHCRDGESVQGTHVCSIPGVYVLQWKFKSGLPSGQAHARHNRAKVMFYYEVLSSGDFRGSISSLESCHSGFSQLSQSTATSRGSTAS
;
A
#
# COMPACT_ATOMS: atom_id res chain seq x y z
N THR A 1 -0.31 20.56 44.79
CA THR A 1 -0.34 20.70 43.32
C THR A 1 -1.23 19.61 42.77
N SER A 2 -2.44 19.95 42.33
CA SER A 2 -3.42 18.97 41.84
C SER A 2 -3.25 18.80 40.33
N PHE A 3 -2.99 17.57 39.88
CA PHE A 3 -2.95 17.26 38.45
C PHE A 3 -4.39 17.15 37.93
N SER A 4 -4.79 18.05 37.03
CA SER A 4 -6.05 17.94 36.30
C SER A 4 -5.95 16.77 35.33
N GLN A 5 -6.58 15.65 35.71
CA GLN A 5 -6.71 14.48 34.86
C GLN A 5 -7.54 14.84 33.61
N CYS A 6 -6.90 14.83 32.44
CA CYS A 6 -7.56 15.11 31.18
C CYS A 6 -8.56 13.99 30.87
N LYS A 7 -9.87 14.28 30.94
CA LYS A 7 -10.93 13.33 30.61
C LYS A 7 -11.11 13.25 29.10
N ILE A 8 -10.36 12.37 28.44
CA ILE A 8 -10.60 12.02 27.04
C ILE A 8 -11.87 11.18 26.98
N LYS A 9 -12.88 11.66 26.24
CA LYS A 9 -14.09 10.88 25.98
C LYS A 9 -13.78 9.86 24.88
N GLU A 10 -14.09 8.60 25.13
CA GLU A 10 -14.00 7.55 24.13
C GLU A 10 -14.92 7.88 22.94
N GLY A 11 -14.36 7.92 21.74
CA GLY A 11 -15.10 8.26 20.51
C GLY A 11 -16.19 7.23 20.22
N LYS A 12 -17.29 7.67 19.59
CA LYS A 12 -18.35 6.79 19.08
C LYS A 12 -18.55 7.05 17.60
N LEU A 13 -19.13 6.07 16.89
CA LEU A 13 -19.56 6.26 15.51
C LEU A 13 -20.50 7.47 15.41
N VAL A 14 -20.14 8.41 14.53
CA VAL A 14 -20.99 9.58 14.24
C VAL A 14 -22.20 9.10 13.44
N PRO A 15 -23.44 9.41 13.88
CA PRO A 15 -24.66 9.08 13.13
C PRO A 15 -24.62 9.60 11.69
N LYS A 16 -25.07 8.79 10.72
CA LYS A 16 -25.11 9.15 9.28
C LYS A 16 -25.92 10.42 8.99
N SER A 17 -26.91 10.74 9.82
CA SER A 17 -27.71 11.97 9.71
C SER A 17 -26.92 13.25 9.99
N LEU A 18 -25.75 13.14 10.62
CA LEU A 18 -24.82 14.25 10.86
C LEU A 18 -23.73 14.33 9.78
N TYR A 19 -23.74 13.42 8.80
CA TYR A 19 -22.82 13.53 7.68
C TYR A 19 -23.29 14.68 6.81
N ARG A 20 -22.36 15.57 6.47
CA ARG A 20 -22.59 16.57 5.44
C ARG A 20 -22.95 15.80 4.16
N SER A 21 -24.10 16.10 3.56
CA SER A 21 -24.48 15.51 2.28
C SER A 21 -23.47 15.90 1.20
N LEU A 22 -23.13 14.94 0.34
CA LEU A 22 -22.17 15.09 -0.75
C LEU A 22 -22.75 15.86 -1.95
N ASP A 23 -23.81 16.66 -1.74
CA ASP A 23 -24.42 17.47 -2.79
C ASP A 23 -23.53 18.68 -3.06
N PHE A 24 -22.43 18.43 -3.76
CA PHE A 24 -21.56 19.43 -4.35
C PHE A 24 -22.28 20.01 -5.58
N GLU A 25 -23.01 21.11 -5.40
CA GLU A 25 -23.32 22.05 -6.48
C GLU A 25 -22.40 23.26 -6.29
N ASP A 26 -21.19 23.22 -6.86
CA ASP A 26 -20.75 24.21 -7.85
C ASP A 26 -19.37 23.82 -8.43
N GLY A 27 -19.27 23.77 -9.76
CA GLY A 27 -18.14 23.24 -10.51
C GLY A 27 -16.94 24.18 -10.61
N ASN A 28 -16.35 24.63 -9.49
CA ASN A 28 -15.14 25.47 -9.55
C ASN A 28 -14.19 25.39 -8.33
N GLU A 29 -14.32 24.43 -7.42
CA GLU A 29 -13.22 24.18 -6.47
C GLU A 29 -12.16 23.33 -7.19
N PRO A 30 -10.89 23.80 -7.32
CA PRO A 30 -9.83 22.95 -7.82
C PRO A 30 -9.80 21.73 -6.89
N SER A 31 -10.11 20.56 -7.42
CA SER A 31 -10.07 19.32 -6.67
C SER A 31 -8.62 19.11 -6.22
N PHE A 32 -8.26 19.60 -5.03
CA PHE A 32 -6.92 19.49 -4.43
C PHE A 32 -6.43 18.03 -4.41
N ALA A 33 -7.37 17.08 -4.38
CA ALA A 33 -7.10 15.66 -4.53
C ALA A 33 -6.58 15.28 -5.92
N SER A 34 -7.05 15.89 -7.01
CA SER A 34 -6.58 15.56 -8.36
C SER A 34 -5.14 16.01 -8.61
N ASP A 35 -4.69 17.08 -7.95
CA ASP A 35 -3.36 17.67 -8.17
C ASP A 35 -2.22 16.86 -7.54
N ILE A 36 -2.51 16.05 -6.50
CA ILE A 36 -1.48 15.24 -5.81
C ILE A 36 -1.34 13.83 -6.40
N TYR A 37 -2.35 13.32 -7.09
CA TYR A 37 -2.32 11.98 -7.68
C TYR A 37 -1.64 11.98 -9.05
N GLN A 38 -0.79 10.99 -9.27
CA GLN A 38 -0.11 10.73 -10.52
C GLN A 38 -0.80 9.61 -11.27
N THR A 39 -1.06 9.82 -12.56
CA THR A 39 -1.59 8.78 -13.44
C THR A 39 -0.48 8.17 -14.28
N VAL A 40 -0.34 6.85 -14.22
CA VAL A 40 0.63 6.09 -15.00
C VAL A 40 0.00 4.92 -15.71
N HIS A 41 0.72 4.43 -16.69
CA HIS A 41 0.31 3.26 -17.43
C HIS A 41 1.40 2.20 -17.40
N VAL A 42 1.01 0.97 -17.09
CA VAL A 42 1.93 -0.15 -16.90
C VAL A 42 1.72 -1.15 -18.01
N SER A 43 2.76 -1.47 -18.79
CA SER A 43 2.64 -2.38 -19.93
C SER A 43 3.25 -3.75 -19.61
N LYS A 44 2.83 -4.79 -20.33
CA LYS A 44 3.39 -6.14 -20.14
C LYS A 44 4.92 -6.14 -20.32
N GLY A 45 5.66 -6.58 -19.31
CA GLY A 45 7.12 -6.64 -19.31
C GLY A 45 7.82 -5.30 -18.98
N SER A 46 7.05 -4.23 -18.75
CA SER A 46 7.57 -2.91 -18.38
C SER A 46 6.84 -2.43 -17.11
N PRO A 47 7.36 -2.79 -15.93
CA PRO A 47 6.80 -2.30 -14.67
C PRO A 47 6.98 -0.78 -14.54
N HIS A 48 6.11 -0.14 -13.77
CA HIS A 48 6.30 1.23 -13.33
C HIS A 48 6.90 1.22 -11.92
N GLU A 49 7.94 2.01 -11.71
CA GLU A 49 8.74 2.03 -10.48
C GLU A 49 8.95 3.45 -9.99
N VAL A 50 8.71 3.65 -8.69
CA VAL A 50 9.00 4.89 -7.98
C VAL A 50 10.06 4.61 -6.93
N LEU A 51 11.22 5.28 -7.07
CA LEU A 51 12.32 5.18 -6.13
C LEU A 51 12.15 6.22 -5.02
N VAL A 52 12.14 5.76 -3.78
CA VAL A 52 11.95 6.59 -2.59
C VAL A 52 13.22 6.52 -1.72
N SER A 53 13.88 7.66 -1.55
CA SER A 53 15.13 7.74 -0.78
C SER A 53 14.86 8.11 0.67
N MET A 54 15.26 7.24 1.58
CA MET A 54 15.07 7.39 3.01
C MET A 54 16.41 7.71 3.68
N SER A 55 16.55 8.94 4.19
CA SER A 55 17.75 9.40 4.90
C SER A 55 17.77 8.98 6.37
N GLN A 56 16.60 8.83 6.99
CA GLN A 56 16.43 8.51 8.40
C GLN A 56 15.77 7.14 8.57
N SER A 57 16.15 6.44 9.65
CA SER A 57 15.45 5.23 10.09
C SER A 57 14.07 5.60 10.65
N GLU A 58 13.15 4.64 10.63
CA GLU A 58 11.80 4.75 11.21
C GLU A 58 10.89 5.78 10.53
N SER A 59 11.32 6.30 9.37
CA SER A 59 10.44 7.09 8.51
C SER A 59 9.41 6.17 7.85
N VAL A 60 8.25 6.70 7.51
CA VAL A 60 7.11 5.90 7.00
C VAL A 60 6.83 6.30 5.56
N ILE A 61 6.66 5.32 4.68
CA ILE A 61 6.09 5.54 3.35
C ILE A 61 4.60 5.24 3.45
N THR A 62 3.74 6.12 2.96
CA THR A 62 2.32 5.85 2.77
C THR A 62 1.99 5.88 1.28
N TRP A 63 0.97 5.11 0.88
CA TRP A 63 0.47 5.11 -0.49
C TRP A 63 -1.04 4.95 -0.52
N ASP A 64 -1.62 5.55 -1.56
CA ASP A 64 -3.02 5.37 -1.97
C ASP A 64 -3.03 5.25 -3.49
N PHE A 65 -3.68 4.22 -4.04
CA PHE A 65 -3.83 4.11 -5.49
C PHE A 65 -5.10 3.41 -5.93
N ASP A 66 -5.59 3.83 -7.08
CA ASP A 66 -6.70 3.22 -7.80
C ASP A 66 -6.21 2.52 -9.06
N VAL A 67 -6.62 1.26 -9.22
CA VAL A 67 -6.46 0.53 -10.47
C VAL A 67 -7.60 0.96 -11.41
N MET A 68 -7.31 1.91 -12.30
CA MET A 68 -8.32 2.46 -13.21
C MET A 68 -8.62 1.57 -14.41
N LYS A 69 -7.71 0.65 -14.75
CA LYS A 69 -7.85 -0.26 -15.89
C LYS A 69 -6.90 -1.43 -15.79
N ALA A 70 -7.42 -2.64 -15.93
CA ALA A 70 -6.71 -3.92 -15.96
C ALA A 70 -5.86 -4.22 -14.71
N ASP A 71 -5.75 -5.51 -14.40
CA ASP A 71 -5.10 -5.98 -13.19
C ASP A 71 -3.61 -5.64 -13.11
N VAL A 72 -3.15 -5.34 -11.90
CA VAL A 72 -1.74 -5.13 -11.58
C VAL A 72 -1.29 -5.99 -10.41
N THR A 73 0.01 -6.12 -10.25
CA THR A 73 0.64 -6.59 -9.02
C THR A 73 1.45 -5.43 -8.45
N PHE A 74 1.16 -5.06 -7.22
CA PHE A 74 1.91 -4.07 -6.46
C PHE A 74 2.91 -4.76 -5.54
N THR A 75 4.13 -4.27 -5.44
CA THR A 75 5.17 -4.82 -4.54
C THR A 75 6.07 -3.69 -4.05
N VAL A 76 6.49 -3.76 -2.78
CA VAL A 76 7.49 -2.83 -2.24
C VAL A 76 8.79 -3.56 -1.99
N PHE A 77 9.87 -2.99 -2.51
CA PHE A 77 11.23 -3.50 -2.34
C PHE A 77 12.09 -2.49 -1.59
N ARG A 78 13.17 -2.98 -0.98
CA ARG A 78 14.30 -2.17 -0.51
C ARG A 78 15.56 -2.60 -1.26
N HIS A 79 16.27 -1.65 -1.86
CA HIS A 79 17.58 -1.91 -2.45
C HIS A 79 18.61 -2.27 -1.38
N LYS A 80 19.36 -3.34 -1.62
CA LYS A 80 20.49 -3.73 -0.78
C LYS A 80 21.72 -2.84 -1.02
N ARG A 81 21.83 -2.21 -2.20
CA ARG A 81 22.91 -1.27 -2.56
C ARG A 81 22.35 0.08 -3.02
N PRO A 82 22.07 1.01 -2.09
CA PRO A 82 21.43 2.31 -2.39
C PRO A 82 22.19 3.18 -3.40
N ARG A 83 23.53 3.11 -3.44
CA ARG A 83 24.36 3.88 -4.37
C ARG A 83 24.19 3.44 -5.84
N GLU A 84 23.96 2.15 -6.06
CA GLU A 84 23.73 1.59 -7.40
C GLU A 84 22.30 1.88 -7.88
N ALA A 85 21.33 1.90 -6.96
CA ALA A 85 19.92 2.20 -7.23
C ALA A 85 19.69 3.57 -7.89
N MET A 86 20.51 4.56 -7.55
CA MET A 86 20.39 5.92 -8.09
C MET A 86 21.18 6.11 -9.39
N SER A 87 21.93 5.10 -9.82
CA SER A 87 22.65 5.16 -11.09
C SER A 87 21.70 4.83 -12.24
N SER A 88 21.71 5.67 -13.28
CA SER A 88 20.82 5.63 -14.46
C SER A 88 20.67 4.24 -15.11
N ASN A 89 21.69 3.37 -14.98
CA ASN A 89 21.70 2.03 -15.56
C ASN A 89 20.85 0.99 -14.79
N SER A 90 20.45 1.26 -13.53
CA SER A 90 19.71 0.31 -12.70
C SER A 90 18.19 0.34 -12.90
N LEU A 91 17.67 1.42 -13.51
CA LEU A 91 16.24 1.77 -13.58
C LEU A 91 15.38 0.82 -14.44
N GLY A 92 16.00 -0.11 -15.17
CA GLY A 92 15.30 -0.99 -16.12
C GLY A 92 15.16 -2.46 -15.71
N SER A 93 15.72 -2.87 -14.57
CA SER A 93 16.04 -4.30 -14.35
C SER A 93 15.12 -5.05 -13.38
N PHE A 94 14.20 -4.38 -12.69
CA PHE A 94 13.37 -5.00 -11.65
C PHE A 94 12.12 -5.76 -12.15
N GLY A 95 11.83 -5.75 -13.46
CA GLY A 95 10.71 -6.53 -13.99
C GLY A 95 10.77 -6.93 -15.45
N SER A 96 11.93 -6.82 -16.10
CA SER A 96 12.14 -7.41 -17.42
C SER A 96 12.44 -8.90 -17.28
N ASN A 97 11.64 -9.74 -17.95
CA ASN A 97 11.84 -11.19 -17.99
C ASN A 97 13.09 -11.61 -18.81
N THR A 98 13.89 -10.64 -19.28
CA THR A 98 15.07 -10.84 -20.13
C THR A 98 16.32 -10.12 -19.63
N SER A 99 16.50 -9.94 -18.31
CA SER A 99 17.77 -9.39 -17.78
C SER A 99 18.88 -10.45 -17.80
N LEU A 100 19.32 -10.82 -19.01
CA LEU A 100 20.69 -11.24 -19.25
C LEU A 100 21.31 -10.20 -20.17
N ASN A 101 22.25 -9.44 -19.62
CA ASN A 101 23.17 -8.56 -20.33
C ASN A 101 22.68 -7.13 -20.62
N SER A 102 22.71 -6.29 -19.58
CA SER A 102 23.39 -4.97 -19.58
C SER A 102 23.23 -4.32 -18.19
N ALA A 103 24.31 -4.38 -17.38
CA ALA A 103 24.54 -3.56 -16.17
C ALA A 103 23.42 -3.50 -15.10
N GLY A 104 23.19 -4.62 -14.42
CA GLY A 104 23.28 -4.68 -12.95
C GLY A 104 22.13 -4.14 -12.09
N VAL A 105 21.00 -4.83 -12.07
CA VAL A 105 20.26 -5.18 -10.83
C VAL A 105 19.49 -6.48 -11.09
N ILE A 106 19.82 -7.59 -10.42
CA ILE A 106 19.01 -8.80 -10.53
C ILE A 106 17.92 -8.77 -9.45
N ALA A 107 16.65 -8.78 -9.86
CA ALA A 107 15.51 -8.89 -8.94
C ALA A 107 15.70 -10.10 -8.00
N GLY A 108 15.72 -9.87 -6.69
CA GLY A 108 16.00 -10.87 -5.65
C GLY A 108 17.45 -10.92 -5.16
N VAL A 109 18.43 -10.56 -5.99
CA VAL A 109 19.85 -10.49 -5.57
C VAL A 109 20.14 -9.13 -4.94
N ASP A 110 19.74 -8.03 -5.58
CA ASP A 110 20.14 -6.67 -5.17
C ASP A 110 19.01 -5.87 -4.48
N ALA A 111 17.85 -6.49 -4.28
CA ALA A 111 16.75 -5.93 -3.50
C ALA A 111 16.06 -6.99 -2.64
N SER A 112 15.51 -6.57 -1.51
CA SER A 112 14.68 -7.39 -0.62
C SER A 112 13.23 -6.95 -0.71
N VAL A 113 12.30 -7.90 -0.85
CA VAL A 113 10.86 -7.64 -0.73
C VAL A 113 10.57 -7.24 0.72
N VAL A 114 10.01 -6.05 0.91
CA VAL A 114 9.62 -5.54 2.23
C VAL A 114 8.12 -5.53 2.41
N GLU A 115 7.35 -5.37 1.33
CA GLU A 115 5.93 -5.71 1.28
C GLU A 115 5.67 -6.75 0.22
N LYS A 116 4.94 -7.82 0.60
CA LYS A 116 4.67 -8.95 -0.28
C LYS A 116 3.88 -8.50 -1.52
N PRO A 117 4.07 -9.18 -2.67
CA PRO A 117 3.29 -8.90 -3.87
C PRO A 117 1.78 -9.00 -3.60
N ARG A 118 1.06 -7.88 -3.80
CA ARG A 118 -0.40 -7.82 -3.74
C ARG A 118 -0.95 -7.80 -5.15
N HIS A 119 -1.89 -8.70 -5.43
CA HIS A 119 -2.67 -8.65 -6.66
C HIS A 119 -3.82 -7.66 -6.50
N CYS A 120 -3.92 -6.70 -7.41
CA CYS A 120 -4.94 -5.67 -7.42
C CYS A 120 -5.75 -5.78 -8.71
N ARG A 121 -7.08 -5.81 -8.58
CA ARG A 121 -8.00 -5.95 -9.73
C ARG A 121 -8.40 -4.60 -10.30
N ASP A 122 -8.88 -4.60 -11.54
CA ASP A 122 -9.53 -3.43 -12.13
C ASP A 122 -10.65 -2.88 -11.22
N GLY A 123 -10.64 -1.57 -10.96
CA GLY A 123 -11.54 -0.85 -10.06
C GLY A 123 -11.18 -0.95 -8.57
N GLU A 124 -10.11 -1.66 -8.19
CA GLU A 124 -9.68 -1.75 -6.79
C GLU A 124 -8.94 -0.48 -6.35
N SER A 125 -9.31 0.05 -5.18
CA SER A 125 -8.58 1.08 -4.46
C SER A 125 -7.76 0.44 -3.33
N VAL A 126 -6.50 0.83 -3.21
CA VAL A 126 -5.54 0.21 -2.29
C VAL A 126 -4.77 1.28 -1.54
N GLN A 127 -4.90 1.24 -0.22
CA GLN A 127 -4.17 2.08 0.71
C GLN A 127 -3.22 1.24 1.57
N GLY A 128 -2.08 1.80 1.94
CA GLY A 128 -1.14 1.11 2.81
C GLY A 128 0.03 1.97 3.25
N THR A 129 0.83 1.41 4.15
CA THR A 129 2.01 2.06 4.71
C THR A 129 3.13 1.05 4.94
N HIS A 130 4.37 1.53 5.00
CA HIS A 130 5.54 0.74 5.36
C HIS A 130 6.50 1.55 6.24
N VAL A 131 6.86 1.00 7.40
CA VAL A 131 7.87 1.60 8.31
C VAL A 131 9.27 1.23 7.81
N CYS A 132 10.02 2.23 7.37
CA CYS A 132 11.38 2.06 6.88
C CYS A 132 12.37 1.96 8.05
N SER A 133 12.47 0.79 8.69
CA SER A 133 13.39 0.57 9.82
C SER A 133 14.85 0.84 9.47
N ILE A 134 15.22 0.72 8.19
CA ILE A 134 16.60 0.92 7.72
C ILE A 134 16.64 2.00 6.63
N PRO A 135 17.51 3.01 6.75
CA PRO A 135 17.77 3.97 5.67
C PRO A 135 18.17 3.28 4.36
N GLY A 136 17.89 3.94 3.23
CA GLY A 136 18.20 3.42 1.91
C GLY A 136 17.17 3.81 0.86
N VAL A 137 17.18 3.09 -0.27
CA VAL A 137 16.23 3.32 -1.37
C VAL A 137 15.18 2.22 -1.37
N TYR A 138 13.93 2.63 -1.36
CA TYR A 138 12.76 1.76 -1.48
C TYR A 138 12.15 1.93 -2.87
N VAL A 139 11.47 0.90 -3.36
CA VAL A 139 10.86 0.89 -4.69
C VAL A 139 9.41 0.48 -4.54
N LEU A 140 8.50 1.36 -4.97
CA LEU A 140 7.09 1.04 -5.17
C LEU A 140 6.94 0.60 -6.62
N GLN A 141 6.61 -0.68 -6.85
CA GLN A 141 6.52 -1.25 -8.18
C GLN A 141 5.08 -1.67 -8.49
N TRP A 142 4.60 -1.24 -9.65
CA TRP A 142 3.38 -1.76 -10.28
C TRP A 142 3.76 -2.56 -11.52
N LYS A 143 3.35 -3.83 -11.58
CA LYS A 143 3.58 -4.72 -12.73
C LYS A 143 2.26 -5.13 -13.36
N PHE A 144 2.15 -5.00 -14.68
CA PHE A 144 0.99 -5.45 -15.43
C PHE A 144 0.77 -6.95 -15.25
N LYS A 145 -0.45 -7.35 -14.88
CA LYS A 145 -0.85 -8.75 -14.84
C LYS A 145 -1.80 -9.03 -15.98
N SER A 146 -1.38 -9.92 -16.88
CA SER A 146 -2.29 -10.44 -17.91
C SER A 146 -3.35 -11.28 -17.22
N GLY A 147 -4.63 -11.05 -17.55
CA GLY A 147 -5.69 -12.00 -17.23
C GLY A 147 -5.34 -13.39 -17.78
N LEU A 148 -5.78 -14.45 -17.09
CA LEU A 148 -5.68 -15.82 -17.60
C LEU A 148 -6.38 -15.92 -18.98
N PRO A 149 -6.02 -16.89 -19.82
CA PRO A 149 -6.72 -17.17 -21.06
C PRO A 149 -8.06 -17.88 -20.78
N SER A 150 -8.98 -17.28 -20.03
CA SER A 150 -10.37 -17.73 -20.05
C SER A 150 -10.99 -17.16 -21.32
N GLY A 151 -11.47 -18.04 -22.21
CA GLY A 151 -11.90 -17.75 -23.59
C GLY A 151 -13.10 -16.81 -23.78
N GLN A 152 -13.11 -15.66 -23.12
CA GLN A 152 -14.01 -14.56 -23.41
C GLN A 152 -13.20 -13.44 -24.08
N ALA A 153 -13.65 -13.04 -25.26
CA ALA A 153 -13.03 -12.06 -26.14
C ALA A 153 -13.10 -10.60 -25.62
N HIS A 154 -13.08 -10.41 -24.30
CA HIS A 154 -13.15 -9.09 -23.70
C HIS A 154 -11.74 -8.57 -23.44
N ALA A 155 -11.27 -7.76 -24.39
CA ALA A 155 -10.08 -6.92 -24.37
C ALA A 155 -8.78 -7.58 -23.89
N ARG A 156 -7.92 -7.94 -24.86
CA ARG A 156 -6.49 -8.16 -24.62
C ARG A 156 -5.84 -6.84 -24.19
N HIS A 157 -6.07 -6.40 -22.96
CA HIS A 157 -5.33 -5.27 -22.41
C HIS A 157 -3.86 -5.64 -22.39
N ASN A 158 -3.03 -4.83 -23.04
CA ASN A 158 -1.57 -4.93 -22.99
C ASN A 158 -0.96 -3.89 -22.02
N ARG A 159 -1.84 -3.08 -21.41
CA ARG A 159 -1.51 -1.90 -20.62
C ARG A 159 -2.58 -1.69 -19.55
N ALA A 160 -2.15 -1.60 -18.30
CA ALA A 160 -2.95 -1.16 -17.17
C ALA A 160 -2.85 0.36 -16.99
N LYS A 161 -3.79 0.94 -16.25
CA LYS A 161 -3.76 2.34 -15.81
C LYS A 161 -3.90 2.39 -14.30
N VAL A 162 -3.00 3.08 -13.64
CA VAL A 162 -2.98 3.27 -12.18
C VAL A 162 -2.92 4.76 -11.89
N MET A 163 -3.73 5.21 -10.94
CA MET A 163 -3.65 6.55 -10.37
C MET A 163 -3.17 6.40 -8.94
N PHE A 164 -2.05 7.01 -8.56
CA PHE A 164 -1.44 6.80 -7.25
C PHE A 164 -0.94 8.09 -6.63
N TYR A 165 -0.87 8.07 -5.30
CA TYR A 165 -0.22 9.06 -4.47
C TYR A 165 0.69 8.32 -3.48
N TYR A 166 1.80 8.96 -3.13
CA TYR A 166 2.65 8.51 -2.04
C TYR A 166 3.25 9.71 -1.33
N GLU A 167 3.56 9.52 -0.05
CA GLU A 167 4.28 10.49 0.76
C GLU A 167 5.26 9.77 1.68
N VAL A 168 6.24 10.55 2.14
CA VAL A 168 7.22 10.12 3.13
C VAL A 168 7.05 10.95 4.38
N LEU A 169 6.71 10.29 5.47
CA LEU A 169 6.62 10.90 6.79
C LEU A 169 7.96 10.72 7.50
N SER A 170 8.57 11.83 7.91
CA SER A 170 9.83 11.82 8.64
C SER A 170 9.66 11.20 10.03
N SER A 171 10.67 10.48 10.53
CA SER A 171 10.61 9.91 11.88
C SER A 171 10.54 10.98 12.98
N GLY A 172 11.06 12.19 12.71
CA GLY A 172 10.94 13.35 13.59
C GLY A 172 9.48 13.79 13.82
N ASP A 173 8.62 13.60 12.83
CA ASP A 173 7.21 14.01 12.88
C ASP A 173 6.32 12.92 13.52
N PHE A 174 6.86 11.71 13.76
CA PHE A 174 6.09 10.52 14.12
C PHE A 174 6.41 9.92 15.49
N ARG A 175 7.42 10.42 16.22
CA ARG A 175 7.89 9.89 17.51
C ARG A 175 6.85 9.85 18.65
N GLY A 176 5.65 10.40 18.44
CA GLY A 176 4.51 10.33 19.37
C GLY A 176 3.23 9.68 18.81
N SER A 177 3.20 9.24 17.55
CA SER A 177 1.96 8.89 16.83
C SER A 177 1.89 7.43 16.31
N ILE A 178 2.98 6.65 16.44
CA ILE A 178 3.07 5.23 16.02
C ILE A 178 1.97 4.34 16.61
N SER A 179 1.52 4.62 17.84
CA SER A 179 0.51 3.82 18.53
C SER A 179 -0.84 3.76 17.81
N SER A 180 -1.13 4.70 16.90
CA SER A 180 -2.39 4.74 16.16
C SER A 180 -2.42 3.89 14.90
N LEU A 181 -1.27 3.56 14.28
CA LEU A 181 -1.21 2.79 13.02
C LEU A 181 -1.22 1.27 13.23
N GLU A 182 -0.75 0.78 14.38
CA GLU A 182 -0.86 -0.66 14.72
C GLU A 182 -2.29 -1.06 15.13
N SER A 183 -3.16 -0.08 15.44
CA SER A 183 -4.54 -0.31 15.87
C SER A 183 -5.41 -1.04 14.83
N CYS A 184 -5.06 -0.97 13.53
CA CYS A 184 -5.80 -1.65 12.47
C CYS A 184 -5.43 -3.14 12.28
N HIS A 185 -4.43 -3.66 13.00
CA HIS A 185 -4.03 -5.08 12.92
C HIS A 185 -4.47 -5.93 14.13
N SER A 186 -5.19 -5.36 15.10
CA SER A 186 -5.71 -6.11 16.25
C SER A 186 -7.23 -6.03 16.35
N GLY A 187 -7.93 -7.17 16.18
CA GLY A 187 -9.23 -7.34 16.83
C GLY A 187 -10.41 -7.93 16.04
N PHE A 188 -10.21 -8.76 15.01
CA PHE A 188 -11.28 -9.69 14.58
C PHE A 188 -10.84 -11.15 14.73
N SER A 189 -10.45 -11.51 15.94
CA SER A 189 -10.22 -12.91 16.33
C SER A 189 -10.43 -13.00 17.83
N GLN A 190 -11.69 -13.05 18.29
CA GLN A 190 -12.13 -13.69 19.55
C GLN A 190 -13.59 -13.35 19.90
N LEU A 191 -14.54 -13.99 19.23
CA LEU A 191 -15.91 -14.23 19.70
C LEU A 191 -16.38 -15.49 18.94
N SER A 192 -16.67 -16.66 19.49
CA SER A 192 -16.63 -17.22 20.84
C SER A 192 -16.75 -18.74 20.65
N GLN A 193 -15.79 -19.54 21.13
CA GLN A 193 -16.08 -20.96 21.42
C GLN A 193 -16.75 -21.03 22.80
N SER A 194 -17.59 -22.05 22.97
CA SER A 194 -18.19 -22.58 24.21
C SER A 194 -19.54 -22.00 24.68
N THR A 195 -20.63 -22.56 24.16
CA THR A 195 -21.79 -22.95 24.97
C THR A 195 -22.10 -24.43 24.72
N ALA A 196 -21.81 -25.26 25.72
CA ALA A 196 -22.49 -26.51 26.09
C ALA A 196 -21.54 -27.35 26.95
N THR A 197 -21.45 -27.02 28.23
CA THR A 197 -20.93 -27.94 29.24
C THR A 197 -21.92 -29.08 29.39
N SER A 198 -21.47 -30.29 29.04
CA SER A 198 -22.09 -31.56 29.41
C SER A 198 -21.94 -31.82 30.91
N ARG A 199 -23.07 -32.03 31.61
CA ARG A 199 -23.19 -32.73 32.90
C ARG A 199 -24.59 -33.36 32.90
N GLY A 200 -24.85 -34.63 33.15
CA GLY A 200 -24.07 -35.79 33.55
C GLY A 200 -25.13 -36.84 33.94
N SER A 201 -25.08 -38.02 33.37
CA SER A 201 -25.94 -39.15 33.70
C SER A 201 -25.32 -39.95 34.85
N THR A 202 -26.10 -40.25 35.91
CA THR A 202 -26.00 -41.51 36.69
C THR A 202 -27.15 -41.67 37.70
N ALA A 203 -27.79 -42.84 37.60
CA ALA A 203 -28.36 -43.72 38.63
C ALA A 203 -29.40 -43.24 39.66
N SER A 204 -30.59 -43.84 39.59
CA SER A 204 -31.26 -44.55 40.70
C SER A 204 -32.08 -45.70 40.12
#